data_AF-A0AAN6RLJ3-F1
#
_entry.id   AF-A0AAN6RLJ3-F1
#
_cell.length_a   1.000
_cell.length_b   1.000
_cell.length_c   1.000
_cell.angle_alpha   90.00
_cell.angle_beta   90.00
_cell.angle_gamma   90.00
#
_symmetry.space_group_name_H-M   'P 1'
#
loop_
_entity.id
_entity.type
_entity.pdbx_description
1 polymer ?
#
loop_
_entity_poly.entity_id
_entity_poly.type
_entity_poly.pdbx_seq_one_letter_code
_entity_poly.pdbx_strand_id
1 'polypeptide(L)'
;MAPKSKTTVPDYKNIPHSHRLPTTHREVQRTFSKLSRQSLVSLAHQWLAKKNRDFCRPYLLADRETDEEEEDELYTPAQSYDELQEIYKELAARKGGKREIQDRILEGDWRAGVSMYQLATAEIQYLLDHPSSLRWTAKRLARIPNAKSVSLDMEVTNDSEHLPRFQAQTFMANLARELSPLMKAHYLLIRIKTMPMTILRVYIHDSPYSTEASLATDSGSADSAKSVLFIWPNGSPFVYSSIANHFGQVISDDGRHLRDVVQQAIPKAFSRPSARYQLASTNFTTKSLDALLAYRGPGKSNAASGGWSIFQDHNFSQNALDFITSQKDDSRPKASHGGKDTTGAGAKAGPGRPKRTLDDKETSEAKRRREVAAGRFGSSAQPNDGQGLERVEVRIDDPFPHVPTLTEQADGDASHISDQSTSHNRRGRPSLLDRSLDEIEELEGGDAWVPDVRVVFQGSHVFAGVRQLVEQGIVDGEKMPGWMTGEAGVTIGAVKEGRIRTKTGQIPGI
;
A
#
# COMPACT_ATOMS: atom_id res chain seq x y z
N MET A 1 -13.09 -38.63 40.64
CA MET A 1 -14.14 -38.10 39.75
C MET A 1 -13.46 -37.57 38.50
N ALA A 2 -13.72 -38.13 37.32
CA ALA A 2 -13.17 -37.59 36.08
C ALA A 2 -13.67 -36.14 35.88
N PRO A 3 -12.81 -35.17 35.51
CA PRO A 3 -13.24 -33.80 35.27
C PRO A 3 -14.26 -33.81 34.13
N LYS A 4 -15.48 -33.32 34.42
CA LYS A 4 -16.54 -33.17 33.42
C LYS A 4 -16.00 -32.31 32.29
N SER A 5 -15.84 -32.89 31.09
CA SER A 5 -15.54 -32.13 29.88
C SER A 5 -16.62 -31.07 29.72
N LYS A 6 -16.26 -29.79 29.89
CA LYS A 6 -17.18 -28.69 29.65
C LYS A 6 -17.60 -28.76 28.19
N THR A 7 -18.87 -29.07 27.94
CA THR A 7 -19.46 -29.00 26.60
C THR A 7 -19.36 -27.56 26.12
N THR A 8 -18.56 -27.33 25.09
CA THR A 8 -18.31 -25.99 24.55
C THR A 8 -19.38 -25.67 23.53
N VAL A 9 -20.15 -24.61 23.81
CA VAL A 9 -21.24 -24.16 22.92
C VAL A 9 -20.66 -23.14 21.93
N PRO A 10 -21.08 -23.15 20.65
CA PRO A 10 -20.76 -22.08 19.72
C PRO A 10 -21.14 -20.71 20.28
N ASP A 11 -20.28 -19.70 20.08
CA ASP A 11 -20.59 -18.33 20.46
C ASP A 11 -20.29 -17.36 19.30
N TYR A 12 -20.96 -16.21 19.31
CA TYR A 12 -20.76 -15.13 18.35
C TYR A 12 -19.78 -14.06 18.87
N LYS A 13 -18.95 -14.40 19.86
CA LYS A 13 -18.01 -13.44 20.44
C LYS A 13 -16.75 -13.38 19.59
N ASN A 14 -16.22 -12.16 19.48
CA ASN A 14 -14.90 -11.95 18.91
C ASN A 14 -13.83 -12.59 19.79
N ILE A 15 -12.71 -12.96 19.16
CA ILE A 15 -11.60 -13.58 19.87
C ILE A 15 -10.84 -12.50 20.65
N PRO A 16 -10.60 -12.69 21.96
CA PRO A 16 -9.97 -11.68 22.79
C PRO A 16 -8.46 -11.59 22.52
N HIS A 17 -7.86 -10.45 22.89
CA HIS A 17 -6.41 -10.23 22.77
C HIS A 17 -5.56 -11.25 23.53
N SER A 18 -6.06 -11.73 24.68
CA SER A 18 -5.37 -12.67 25.57
C SER A 18 -5.36 -14.11 25.08
N HIS A 19 -6.16 -14.43 24.05
CA HIS A 19 -6.22 -15.76 23.48
C HIS A 19 -4.86 -16.18 22.91
N ARG A 20 -4.40 -17.41 23.17
CA ARG A 20 -3.06 -17.87 22.78
C ARG A 20 -3.10 -18.95 21.71
N LEU A 21 -2.19 -18.81 20.75
CA LEU A 21 -1.83 -19.88 19.83
C LEU A 21 -0.61 -20.62 20.37
N PRO A 22 -0.52 -21.94 20.16
CA PRO A 22 0.68 -22.70 20.47
C PRO A 22 1.91 -22.12 19.76
N THR A 23 3.07 -22.21 20.40
CA THR A 23 4.33 -21.74 19.83
C THR A 23 4.70 -22.50 18.55
N THR A 24 4.26 -23.75 18.42
CA THR A 24 4.42 -24.60 17.23
C THR A 24 3.47 -24.24 16.08
N HIS A 25 2.50 -23.34 16.29
CA HIS A 25 1.54 -22.95 15.26
C HIS A 25 2.27 -22.33 14.05
N ARG A 26 1.90 -22.76 12.84
CA ARG A 26 2.56 -22.39 11.57
C ARG A 26 2.76 -20.89 11.42
N GLU A 27 1.75 -20.11 11.76
CA GLU A 27 1.80 -18.66 11.60
C GLU A 27 2.66 -17.96 12.66
N VAL A 28 2.72 -18.51 13.87
CA VAL A 28 3.64 -18.01 14.91
C VAL A 28 5.08 -18.23 14.45
N GLN A 29 5.42 -19.47 14.07
CA GLN A 29 6.75 -19.80 13.56
C GLN A 29 7.13 -18.97 12.32
N ARG A 30 6.21 -18.83 11.37
CA ARG A 30 6.42 -18.04 10.15
C ARG A 30 6.61 -16.54 10.41
N THR A 31 5.84 -15.95 11.32
CA THR A 31 5.94 -14.51 11.61
C THR A 31 7.22 -14.19 12.37
N PHE A 32 7.52 -14.95 13.43
CA PHE A 32 8.70 -14.69 14.28
C PHE A 32 10.01 -14.98 13.54
N SER A 33 10.05 -15.99 12.68
CA SER A 33 11.21 -16.30 11.83
C SER A 33 11.51 -15.22 10.78
N LYS A 34 10.63 -14.24 10.54
CA LYS A 34 10.87 -13.12 9.60
C LYS A 34 11.32 -11.84 10.26
N LEU A 35 11.10 -11.68 11.56
CA LEU A 35 11.44 -10.46 12.29
C LEU A 35 12.95 -10.28 12.45
N SER A 36 13.40 -9.03 12.50
CA SER A 36 14.79 -8.75 12.85
C SER A 36 15.02 -8.99 14.35
N ARG A 37 16.28 -9.17 14.75
CA ARG A 37 16.68 -9.26 16.16
C ARG A 37 16.18 -8.04 16.96
N GLN A 38 16.34 -6.85 16.40
CA GLN A 38 15.93 -5.60 17.05
C GLN A 38 14.42 -5.52 17.22
N SER A 39 13.66 -5.96 16.21
CA SER A 39 12.20 -5.98 16.23
C SER A 39 11.68 -6.94 17.30
N LEU A 40 12.29 -8.12 17.44
CA LEU A 40 11.94 -9.09 18.49
C LEU A 40 12.14 -8.52 19.90
N VAL A 41 13.28 -7.87 20.16
CA VAL A 41 13.58 -7.23 21.44
C VAL A 41 12.60 -6.09 21.73
N SER A 42 12.35 -5.23 20.73
CA SER A 42 11.42 -4.11 20.87
C SER A 42 10.00 -4.58 21.18
N LEU A 43 9.55 -5.65 20.52
CA LEU A 43 8.26 -6.28 20.78
C LEU A 43 8.19 -6.88 22.18
N ALA A 44 9.23 -7.58 22.65
CA ALA A 44 9.29 -8.11 24.01
C ALA A 44 9.11 -6.99 25.04
N HIS A 45 9.84 -5.88 24.92
CA HIS A 45 9.65 -4.71 25.79
C HIS A 45 8.23 -4.11 25.69
N GLN A 46 7.67 -4.02 24.47
CA GLN A 46 6.30 -3.56 24.27
C GLN A 46 5.30 -4.45 24.99
N TRP A 47 5.45 -5.77 24.94
CA TRP A 47 4.56 -6.73 25.58
C TRP A 47 4.66 -6.72 27.11
N LEU A 48 5.85 -6.46 27.66
CA LEU A 48 6.09 -6.33 29.11
C LEU A 48 5.60 -5.00 29.70
N ALA A 49 5.24 -4.03 28.86
CA ALA A 49 4.71 -2.74 29.31
C ALA A 49 3.39 -2.92 30.08
N LYS A 50 3.20 -2.15 31.16
CA LYS A 50 2.06 -2.27 32.10
C LYS A 50 0.69 -2.40 31.40
N LYS A 51 0.45 -1.61 30.36
CA LYS A 51 -0.80 -1.58 29.58
C LYS A 51 -1.12 -2.86 28.80
N ASN A 52 -0.13 -3.73 28.56
CA ASN A 52 -0.27 -4.94 27.73
C ASN A 52 -0.19 -6.23 28.57
N ARG A 53 0.11 -6.15 29.87
CA ARG A 53 0.35 -7.33 30.72
C ARG A 53 -0.85 -8.27 30.79
N ASP A 54 -2.07 -7.72 30.77
CA ASP A 54 -3.32 -8.50 30.85
C ASP A 54 -3.49 -9.53 29.73
N PHE A 55 -2.93 -9.25 28.55
CA PHE A 55 -3.07 -10.12 27.37
C PHE A 55 -1.73 -10.56 26.76
N CYS A 56 -0.60 -10.16 27.34
CA CYS A 56 0.74 -10.61 26.95
C CYS A 56 1.53 -11.23 28.12
N ARG A 57 0.86 -11.78 29.13
CA ARG A 57 1.50 -12.33 30.33
C ARG A 57 2.61 -13.34 29.98
N PRO A 58 3.87 -13.11 30.36
CA PRO A 58 4.93 -14.11 30.23
C PRO A 58 4.77 -15.19 31.30
N TYR A 59 5.47 -16.30 31.13
CA TYR A 59 5.69 -17.33 32.15
C TYR A 59 6.74 -16.83 33.14
N LEU A 60 6.36 -16.72 34.41
CA LEU A 60 7.26 -16.28 35.49
C LEU A 60 7.52 -17.42 36.47
N LEU A 61 8.54 -17.28 37.32
CA LEU A 61 8.90 -18.31 38.30
C LEU A 61 7.75 -18.65 39.25
N ALA A 62 6.88 -17.69 39.55
CA ALA A 62 5.68 -17.91 40.36
C ALA A 62 4.60 -18.78 39.69
N ASP A 63 4.69 -18.98 38.38
CA ASP A 63 3.79 -19.84 37.61
C ASP A 63 4.27 -21.31 37.60
N ARG A 64 5.48 -21.59 38.11
CA ARG A 64 6.04 -22.94 38.21
C ARG A 64 5.28 -23.76 39.23
N GLU A 65 4.84 -24.95 38.84
CA GLU A 65 4.21 -25.90 39.76
C GLU A 65 5.29 -26.54 40.66
N THR A 66 4.96 -26.79 41.94
CA THR A 66 5.92 -27.27 42.96
C THR A 66 6.54 -28.63 42.68
N ASP A 67 5.98 -29.40 41.73
CA ASP A 67 6.41 -30.76 41.38
C ASP A 67 7.18 -30.81 40.03
N GLU A 68 7.47 -29.67 39.40
CA GLU A 68 8.31 -29.60 38.20
C GLU A 68 9.80 -29.65 38.60
N GLU A 69 10.46 -30.80 38.37
CA GLU A 69 11.89 -30.99 38.60
C GLU A 69 12.73 -30.02 37.73
N GLU A 70 13.80 -29.46 38.29
CA GLU A 70 14.67 -28.46 37.63
C GLU A 70 15.53 -29.03 36.47
N GLU A 71 15.39 -30.32 36.17
CA GLU A 71 16.24 -31.00 35.21
C GLU A 71 15.82 -30.64 33.78
N ASP A 72 16.72 -29.95 33.07
CA ASP A 72 16.74 -29.68 31.61
C ASP A 72 15.98 -28.46 31.05
N GLU A 73 15.60 -27.45 31.85
CA GLU A 73 15.08 -26.18 31.30
C GLU A 73 16.18 -25.30 30.67
N LEU A 74 16.14 -25.10 29.33
CA LEU A 74 17.09 -24.25 28.59
C LEU A 74 17.07 -22.77 29.03
N TYR A 75 15.93 -22.29 29.54
CA TYR A 75 15.71 -20.89 29.88
C TYR A 75 15.03 -20.74 31.25
N THR A 76 15.78 -20.23 32.23
CA THR A 76 15.25 -19.95 33.57
C THR A 76 14.16 -18.85 33.51
N PRO A 77 12.97 -19.10 34.11
CA PRO A 77 11.92 -18.08 34.24
C PRO A 77 12.39 -16.90 35.09
N ALA A 78 12.01 -15.69 34.71
CA ALA A 78 12.22 -14.52 35.55
C ALA A 78 11.26 -14.51 36.75
N GLN A 79 11.66 -13.90 37.87
CA GLN A 79 10.83 -13.73 39.06
C GLN A 79 9.79 -12.63 38.87
N SER A 80 10.10 -11.61 38.06
CA SER A 80 9.24 -10.46 37.85
C SER A 80 9.28 -9.90 36.43
N TYR A 81 8.29 -9.08 36.09
CA TYR A 81 8.26 -8.34 34.82
C TYR A 81 9.45 -7.39 34.66
N ASP A 82 9.92 -6.79 35.76
CA ASP A 82 10.97 -5.78 35.71
C ASP A 82 12.33 -6.45 35.52
N GLU A 83 12.56 -7.59 36.19
CA GLU A 83 13.71 -8.45 35.90
C GLU A 83 13.72 -8.91 34.44
N LEU A 84 12.57 -9.36 33.91
CA LEU A 84 12.49 -9.77 32.52
C LEU A 84 12.75 -8.61 31.55
N GLN A 85 12.35 -7.38 31.90
CA GLN A 85 12.72 -6.20 31.13
C GLN A 85 14.23 -5.95 31.16
N GLU A 86 14.91 -6.11 32.29
CA GLU A 86 16.37 -6.00 32.36
C GLU A 86 17.06 -7.07 31.52
N ILE A 87 16.59 -8.33 31.56
CA ILE A 87 17.10 -9.41 30.71
C ILE A 87 17.04 -8.99 29.23
N TYR A 88 15.89 -8.51 28.73
CA TYR A 88 15.80 -8.09 27.33
C TYR A 88 16.63 -6.84 27.01
N LYS A 89 16.89 -5.95 27.98
CA LYS A 89 17.83 -4.81 27.80
C LYS A 89 19.28 -5.29 27.66
N GLU A 90 19.70 -6.24 28.49
CA GLU A 90 21.03 -6.86 28.40
C GLU A 90 21.18 -7.65 27.10
N LEU A 91 20.13 -8.40 26.71
CA LEU A 91 20.06 -9.05 25.39
C LEU A 91 20.21 -8.01 24.28
N ALA A 92 19.55 -6.86 24.37
CA ALA A 92 19.68 -5.81 23.36
C ALA A 92 21.12 -5.30 23.23
N ALA A 93 21.79 -5.06 24.37
CA ALA A 93 23.13 -4.49 24.46
C ALA A 93 24.24 -5.47 24.04
N ARG A 94 24.07 -6.77 24.33
CA ARG A 94 25.05 -7.78 23.94
C ARG A 94 24.99 -8.09 22.44
N LYS A 95 26.12 -8.51 21.86
CA LYS A 95 26.14 -9.12 20.53
C LYS A 95 25.66 -10.56 20.64
N GLY A 96 24.59 -10.91 19.93
CA GLY A 96 23.98 -12.24 19.98
C GLY A 96 23.19 -12.54 18.70
N GLY A 97 22.79 -13.79 18.56
CA GLY A 97 22.04 -14.26 17.39
C GLY A 97 20.59 -13.80 17.42
N LYS A 98 19.94 -13.77 16.25
CA LYS A 98 18.46 -13.63 16.20
C LYS A 98 17.76 -14.83 16.83
N ARG A 99 18.24 -16.04 16.50
CA ARG A 99 17.65 -17.31 16.92
C ARG A 99 17.58 -17.43 18.44
N GLU A 100 18.65 -17.04 19.13
CA GLU A 100 18.72 -16.94 20.59
C GLU A 100 17.57 -16.13 21.21
N ILE A 101 17.22 -14.98 20.64
CA ILE A 101 16.11 -14.14 21.14
C ILE A 101 14.77 -14.76 20.79
N GLN A 102 14.64 -15.32 19.59
CA GLN A 102 13.43 -16.01 19.15
C GLN A 102 13.13 -17.21 20.05
N ASP A 103 14.13 -18.06 20.32
CA ASP A 103 14.02 -19.26 21.14
C ASP A 103 13.74 -18.85 22.60
N ARG A 104 14.42 -17.83 23.15
CA ARG A 104 14.09 -17.27 24.47
C ARG A 104 12.63 -16.80 24.56
N ILE A 105 12.10 -16.13 23.53
CA ILE A 105 10.71 -15.67 23.49
C ILE A 105 9.74 -16.87 23.43
N LEU A 106 9.96 -17.81 22.50
CA LEU A 106 8.99 -18.86 22.18
C LEU A 106 9.09 -20.09 23.11
N GLU A 107 10.29 -20.45 23.54
CA GLU A 107 10.54 -21.64 24.38
C GLU A 107 10.75 -21.27 25.85
N GLY A 108 11.13 -20.02 26.14
CA GLY A 108 11.30 -19.51 27.50
C GLY A 108 10.08 -18.73 28.00
N ASP A 109 10.05 -17.44 27.68
CA ASP A 109 9.20 -16.47 28.37
C ASP A 109 7.72 -16.51 27.94
N TRP A 110 7.41 -16.97 26.73
CA TRP A 110 6.04 -17.20 26.24
C TRP A 110 5.82 -18.65 25.81
N ARG A 111 6.48 -19.60 26.50
CA ARG A 111 6.37 -21.05 26.30
C ARG A 111 4.92 -21.59 26.29
N ALA A 112 4.05 -20.96 27.09
CA ALA A 112 2.62 -21.31 27.18
C ALA A 112 1.79 -20.87 25.95
N GLY A 113 2.40 -20.21 24.97
CA GLY A 113 1.73 -19.74 23.76
C GLY A 113 1.80 -18.23 23.57
N VAL A 114 1.70 -17.83 22.31
CA VAL A 114 1.75 -16.44 21.86
C VAL A 114 0.33 -15.91 21.71
N SER A 115 0.03 -14.78 22.35
CA SER A 115 -1.32 -14.22 22.29
C SER A 115 -1.66 -13.63 20.93
N MET A 116 -2.96 -13.51 20.61
CA MET A 116 -3.43 -12.89 19.37
C MET A 116 -2.97 -11.44 19.23
N TYR A 117 -2.84 -10.72 20.35
CA TYR A 117 -2.23 -9.38 20.32
C TYR A 117 -0.74 -9.42 19.99
N GLN A 118 0.01 -10.37 20.55
CA GLN A 118 1.44 -10.53 20.26
C GLN A 118 1.66 -10.88 18.78
N LEU A 119 0.92 -11.85 18.25
CA LEU A 119 0.98 -12.21 16.84
C LEU A 119 0.62 -11.02 15.93
N ALA A 120 -0.45 -10.30 16.26
CA ALA A 120 -0.89 -9.15 15.48
C ALA A 120 0.12 -7.99 15.48
N THR A 121 0.74 -7.70 16.64
CA THR A 121 1.78 -6.66 16.73
C THR A 121 3.08 -7.09 16.05
N ALA A 122 3.42 -8.38 16.09
CA ALA A 122 4.56 -8.94 15.35
C ALA A 122 4.38 -8.85 13.82
N GLU A 123 3.20 -9.18 13.29
CA GLU A 123 2.89 -9.02 11.86
C GLU A 123 2.96 -7.56 11.41
N ILE A 124 2.39 -6.64 12.20
CA ILE A 124 2.43 -5.21 11.87
C ILE A 124 3.86 -4.68 11.96
N GLN A 125 4.66 -5.11 12.94
CA GLN A 125 6.07 -4.72 13.01
C GLN A 125 6.83 -5.19 11.76
N TYR A 126 6.61 -6.41 11.30
CA TYR A 126 7.22 -6.91 10.06
C TYR A 126 6.82 -6.06 8.83
N LEU A 127 5.55 -5.65 8.74
CA LEU A 127 5.07 -4.76 7.68
C LEU A 127 5.79 -3.40 7.72
N LEU A 128 5.97 -2.82 8.92
CA LEU A 128 6.66 -1.54 9.07
C LEU A 128 8.15 -1.62 8.76
N ASP A 129 8.79 -2.74 9.10
CA ASP A 129 10.20 -3.00 8.77
C ASP A 129 10.39 -3.24 7.25
N HIS A 130 9.36 -3.74 6.57
CA HIS A 130 9.39 -4.08 5.14
C HIS A 130 8.16 -3.51 4.41
N PRO A 131 8.11 -2.20 4.11
CA PRO A 131 6.94 -1.55 3.52
C PRO A 131 6.51 -2.11 2.15
N SER A 132 7.43 -2.75 1.40
CA SER A 132 7.20 -3.38 0.10
C SER A 132 6.83 -4.88 0.16
N SER A 133 6.66 -5.43 1.37
CA SER A 133 6.40 -6.86 1.59
C SER A 133 5.00 -7.30 1.12
N LEU A 134 4.03 -6.38 1.11
CA LEU A 134 2.65 -6.64 0.71
C LEU A 134 2.28 -5.85 -0.54
N ARG A 135 1.38 -6.42 -1.33
CA ARG A 135 0.75 -5.72 -2.44
C ARG A 135 -0.57 -5.13 -1.97
N TRP A 136 -0.83 -3.88 -2.31
CA TRP A 136 -1.97 -3.11 -1.82
C TRP A 136 -2.83 -2.58 -2.97
N THR A 137 -4.13 -2.48 -2.74
CA THR A 137 -5.05 -1.66 -3.56
C THR A 137 -5.58 -0.49 -2.76
N ALA A 138 -5.70 0.68 -3.37
CA ALA A 138 -6.41 1.82 -2.78
C ALA A 138 -7.88 1.86 -3.25
N LYS A 139 -8.79 2.12 -2.31
CA LYS A 139 -10.21 2.42 -2.61
C LYS A 139 -10.59 3.75 -1.97
N ARG A 140 -11.48 4.51 -2.62
CA ARG A 140 -12.00 5.77 -2.09
C ARG A 140 -13.28 5.52 -1.30
N LEU A 141 -13.34 5.97 -0.06
CA LEU A 141 -14.56 6.04 0.72
C LEU A 141 -15.39 7.22 0.21
N ALA A 142 -16.59 6.93 -0.29
CA ALA A 142 -17.50 7.93 -0.85
C ALA A 142 -18.89 7.74 -0.26
N ARG A 143 -19.62 8.85 -0.05
CA ARG A 143 -21.03 8.82 0.35
C ARG A 143 -21.86 8.35 -0.85
N ILE A 144 -22.85 7.48 -0.60
CA ILE A 144 -23.83 7.10 -1.61
C ILE A 144 -24.86 8.24 -1.70
N PRO A 145 -25.02 8.89 -2.87
CA PRO A 145 -26.03 9.93 -3.04
C PRO A 145 -27.43 9.39 -2.75
N ASN A 146 -28.25 10.15 -2.03
CA ASN A 146 -29.64 9.78 -1.79
C ASN A 146 -30.52 10.51 -2.81
N ALA A 147 -31.28 9.77 -3.62
CA ALA A 147 -32.17 10.36 -4.64
C ALA A 147 -33.18 11.38 -4.08
N LYS A 148 -33.48 11.30 -2.77
CA LYS A 148 -34.38 12.24 -2.07
C LYS A 148 -33.71 13.52 -1.56
N SER A 149 -32.39 13.66 -1.66
CA SER A 149 -31.66 14.84 -1.16
C SER A 149 -31.19 15.80 -2.28
N VAL A 150 -31.65 15.59 -3.52
CA VAL A 150 -31.17 16.33 -4.70
C VAL A 150 -31.69 17.77 -4.76
N SER A 151 -32.65 18.18 -3.91
CA SER A 151 -33.35 19.45 -4.05
C SER A 151 -33.01 20.57 -3.05
N LEU A 152 -31.95 20.46 -2.23
CA LEU A 152 -31.61 21.51 -1.25
C LEU A 152 -30.12 21.90 -1.15
N ASP A 153 -29.22 21.33 -1.95
CA ASP A 153 -27.76 21.65 -1.89
C ASP A 153 -27.37 22.80 -2.84
N MET A 154 -28.10 23.92 -2.78
CA MET A 154 -27.63 25.21 -3.33
C MET A 154 -27.18 26.16 -2.21
N GLU A 155 -26.84 25.62 -1.05
CA GLU A 155 -26.10 26.33 -0.03
C GLU A 155 -24.72 25.67 0.10
N VAL A 156 -23.66 26.47 -0.02
CA VAL A 156 -22.30 26.09 0.40
C VAL A 156 -22.30 26.05 1.94
N THR A 157 -23.10 25.17 2.52
CA THR A 157 -23.00 24.80 3.92
C THR A 157 -21.98 23.68 4.04
N ASN A 158 -21.33 23.62 5.20
CA ASN A 158 -20.38 22.58 5.59
C ASN A 158 -21.06 21.19 5.69
N ASP A 159 -21.88 20.76 4.73
CA ASP A 159 -22.56 19.46 4.70
C ASP A 159 -22.42 18.72 3.34
N SER A 160 -21.81 19.36 2.34
CA SER A 160 -21.41 18.70 1.09
C SER A 160 -20.26 17.71 1.35
N GLU A 161 -20.51 16.43 1.12
CA GLU A 161 -19.50 15.36 1.04
C GLU A 161 -18.61 15.07 2.27
N HIS A 162 -19.07 15.29 3.51
CA HIS A 162 -18.22 14.93 4.66
C HIS A 162 -17.91 13.44 4.73
N LEU A 163 -16.61 13.14 4.73
CA LEU A 163 -16.09 11.85 5.13
C LEU A 163 -16.52 11.55 6.57
N PRO A 164 -16.82 10.28 6.90
CA PRO A 164 -17.24 9.93 8.24
C PRO A 164 -16.09 10.19 9.22
N ARG A 165 -16.40 10.81 10.36
CA ARG A 165 -15.41 10.96 11.44
C ARG A 165 -14.97 9.59 11.94
N PHE A 166 -13.68 9.31 11.85
CA PHE A 166 -13.11 8.04 12.27
C PHE A 166 -12.96 7.97 13.80
N GLN A 167 -13.95 7.40 14.49
CA GLN A 167 -13.86 7.05 15.90
C GLN A 167 -13.62 5.55 16.04
N ALA A 168 -12.40 5.18 16.45
CA ALA A 168 -11.92 3.80 16.52
C ALA A 168 -12.89 2.85 17.25
N GLN A 169 -13.35 3.21 18.46
CA GLN A 169 -14.22 2.35 19.27
C GLN A 169 -15.57 2.07 18.58
N THR A 170 -16.24 3.14 18.11
CA THR A 170 -17.54 3.03 17.45
C THR A 170 -17.44 2.26 16.14
N PHE A 171 -16.40 2.55 15.34
CA PHE A 171 -16.12 1.83 14.10
C PHE A 171 -15.92 0.34 14.36
N MET A 172 -15.09 -0.02 15.34
CA MET A 172 -14.81 -1.41 15.68
C MET A 172 -16.05 -2.15 16.19
N ALA A 173 -16.88 -1.51 17.01
CA ALA A 173 -18.13 -2.09 17.49
C ALA A 173 -19.12 -2.36 16.34
N ASN A 174 -19.24 -1.43 15.38
CA ASN A 174 -20.09 -1.61 14.21
C ASN A 174 -19.52 -2.67 13.26
N LEU A 175 -18.21 -2.67 13.02
CA LEU A 175 -17.54 -3.65 12.16
C LEU A 175 -17.71 -5.06 12.72
N ALA A 176 -17.48 -5.22 14.03
CA ALA A 176 -17.74 -6.48 14.72
C ALA A 176 -19.19 -6.93 14.54
N ARG A 177 -20.17 -6.04 14.78
CA ARG A 177 -21.59 -6.37 14.62
C ARG A 177 -21.94 -6.88 13.22
N GLU A 178 -21.35 -6.31 12.18
CA GLU A 178 -21.57 -6.74 10.79
C GLU A 178 -20.89 -8.09 10.47
N LEU A 179 -19.75 -8.40 11.08
CA LEU A 179 -18.94 -9.57 10.74
C LEU A 179 -19.15 -10.78 11.66
N SER A 180 -19.49 -10.57 12.94
CA SER A 180 -19.69 -11.65 13.93
C SER A 180 -20.72 -12.72 13.50
N PRO A 181 -21.79 -12.41 12.74
CA PRO A 181 -22.70 -13.44 12.22
C PRO A 181 -22.08 -14.33 11.14
N LEU A 182 -21.04 -13.86 10.46
CA LEU A 182 -20.44 -14.51 9.29
C LEU A 182 -19.15 -15.25 9.63
N MET A 183 -18.36 -14.71 10.57
CA MET A 183 -17.03 -15.22 10.88
C MET A 183 -16.62 -14.92 12.31
N LYS A 184 -15.80 -15.82 12.86
CA LYS A 184 -15.14 -15.59 14.14
C LYS A 184 -13.78 -14.93 13.88
N ALA A 185 -13.56 -13.77 14.48
CA ALA A 185 -12.37 -12.99 14.19
C ALA A 185 -11.75 -12.33 15.41
N HIS A 186 -10.43 -12.18 15.36
CA HIS A 186 -9.65 -11.28 16.17
C HIS A 186 -9.40 -9.98 15.39
N TYR A 187 -9.60 -8.85 16.05
CA TYR A 187 -9.37 -7.53 15.44
C TYR A 187 -8.32 -6.76 16.23
N LEU A 188 -7.40 -6.11 15.54
CA LEU A 188 -6.47 -5.15 16.14
C LEU A 188 -6.46 -3.87 15.30
N LEU A 189 -6.80 -2.74 15.93
CA LEU A 189 -6.76 -1.42 15.31
C LEU A 189 -5.72 -0.57 16.04
N ILE A 190 -4.65 -0.17 15.34
CA ILE A 190 -3.58 0.64 15.92
C ILE A 190 -3.21 1.82 15.04
N ARG A 191 -2.87 2.94 15.68
CA ARG A 191 -2.34 4.13 15.01
C ARG A 191 -0.82 4.09 15.04
N ILE A 192 -0.20 4.22 13.87
CA ILE A 192 1.25 4.29 13.72
C ILE A 192 1.68 5.75 13.90
N LYS A 193 2.80 5.96 14.61
CA LYS A 193 3.33 7.30 14.89
C LYS A 193 4.32 7.76 13.84
N THR A 194 5.15 6.84 13.32
CA THR A 194 6.20 7.12 12.32
C THR A 194 5.63 7.52 10.97
N MET A 195 4.50 6.93 10.59
CA MET A 195 3.71 7.29 9.41
C MET A 195 2.30 7.64 9.86
N PRO A 196 1.68 8.73 9.36
CA PRO A 196 0.37 9.18 9.79
C PRO A 196 -0.75 8.29 9.23
N MET A 197 -0.83 7.05 9.72
CA MET A 197 -1.79 6.05 9.29
C MET A 197 -2.33 5.21 10.47
N THR A 198 -3.52 4.65 10.27
CA THR A 198 -4.16 3.70 11.17
C THR A 198 -4.28 2.36 10.47
N ILE A 199 -3.83 1.28 11.12
CA ILE A 199 -3.82 -0.08 10.59
C ILE A 199 -4.86 -0.92 11.33
N LEU A 200 -5.76 -1.54 10.59
CA LEU A 200 -6.63 -2.61 11.05
C LEU A 200 -6.09 -3.94 10.56
N ARG A 201 -5.91 -4.86 11.50
CA ARG A 201 -5.76 -6.28 11.22
C ARG A 201 -7.06 -6.98 11.55
N VAL A 202 -7.54 -7.78 10.61
CA VAL A 202 -8.63 -8.74 10.82
C VAL A 202 -8.06 -10.13 10.64
N TYR A 203 -8.16 -10.98 11.66
CA TYR A 203 -7.71 -12.36 11.62
C TYR A 203 -8.87 -13.29 11.88
N ILE A 204 -9.12 -14.24 10.99
CA ILE A 204 -10.29 -15.10 11.01
C ILE A 204 -9.87 -16.49 11.45
N HIS A 205 -10.75 -17.10 12.22
CA HIS A 205 -10.64 -18.49 12.60
C HIS A 205 -11.74 -19.31 11.95
N ASP A 206 -11.35 -20.50 11.51
CA ASP A 206 -12.16 -21.46 10.78
C ASP A 206 -12.97 -22.37 11.73
N SER A 207 -13.41 -21.80 12.86
CA SER A 207 -14.17 -22.53 13.87
C SER A 207 -15.23 -21.64 14.52
N PRO A 208 -16.43 -22.17 14.78
CA PRO A 208 -17.45 -21.48 15.56
C PRO A 208 -17.11 -21.44 17.06
N TYR A 209 -16.17 -22.25 17.54
CA TYR A 209 -15.82 -22.38 18.95
C TYR A 209 -14.69 -21.42 19.38
N SER A 210 -14.82 -20.81 20.57
CA SER A 210 -13.81 -19.91 21.17
C SER A 210 -12.72 -20.64 21.97
N THR A 211 -12.67 -21.97 21.91
CA THR A 211 -11.78 -22.78 22.74
C THR A 211 -10.36 -22.79 22.18
N GLU A 212 -9.36 -22.77 23.05
CA GLU A 212 -7.94 -22.90 22.66
C GLU A 212 -7.67 -24.12 21.80
N ALA A 213 -8.24 -25.29 22.12
CA ALA A 213 -8.07 -26.51 21.31
C ALA A 213 -8.58 -26.37 19.87
N SER A 214 -9.74 -25.74 19.68
CA SER A 214 -10.33 -25.51 18.35
C SER A 214 -9.63 -24.42 17.55
N LEU A 215 -8.89 -23.53 18.21
CA LEU A 215 -8.18 -22.41 17.59
C LEU A 215 -6.69 -22.74 17.36
N ALA A 216 -6.16 -23.72 18.09
CA ALA A 216 -4.84 -24.34 17.90
C ALA A 216 -4.80 -25.33 16.73
N THR A 217 -5.97 -25.83 16.29
CA THR A 217 -6.06 -26.76 15.16
C THR A 217 -5.71 -26.02 13.88
N ASP A 218 -4.57 -26.35 13.27
CA ASP A 218 -4.21 -25.83 11.96
C ASP A 218 -5.13 -26.53 10.96
N SER A 219 -6.24 -25.87 10.56
CA SER A 219 -7.08 -26.40 9.48
C SER A 219 -6.16 -26.64 8.28
N GLY A 220 -6.13 -27.89 7.78
CA GLY A 220 -5.12 -28.41 6.84
C GLY A 220 -5.04 -27.71 5.47
N SER A 221 -5.68 -26.54 5.31
CA SER A 221 -5.47 -25.65 4.19
C SER A 221 -4.15 -24.90 4.37
N ALA A 222 -3.10 -25.40 3.73
CA ALA A 222 -1.77 -24.81 3.75
C ALA A 222 -1.72 -23.38 3.15
N ASP A 223 -2.77 -22.95 2.44
CA ASP A 223 -2.68 -21.87 1.45
C ASP A 223 -3.72 -20.73 1.62
N SER A 224 -4.60 -20.77 2.62
CA SER A 224 -5.54 -19.68 2.87
C SER A 224 -4.97 -18.61 3.82
N ALA A 225 -5.04 -17.37 3.37
CA ALA A 225 -4.74 -16.17 4.15
C ALA A 225 -5.74 -16.03 5.32
N LYS A 226 -5.33 -16.33 6.56
CA LYS A 226 -6.17 -16.16 7.76
C LYS A 226 -6.31 -14.70 8.21
N SER A 227 -5.42 -13.80 7.78
CA SER A 227 -5.48 -12.36 8.09
C SER A 227 -5.65 -11.46 6.87
N VAL A 228 -6.23 -10.28 7.06
CA VAL A 228 -6.25 -9.21 6.06
C VAL A 228 -5.94 -7.89 6.78
N LEU A 229 -5.18 -7.02 6.10
CA LEU A 229 -4.81 -5.71 6.62
C LEU A 229 -5.52 -4.60 5.82
N PHE A 230 -5.99 -3.60 6.56
CA PHE A 230 -6.55 -2.37 6.02
C PHE A 230 -5.86 -1.16 6.64
N ILE A 231 -5.61 -0.12 5.84
CA ILE A 231 -4.91 1.08 6.28
C ILE A 231 -5.72 2.33 5.92
N TRP A 232 -5.88 3.22 6.88
CA TRP A 232 -6.42 4.57 6.70
C TRP A 232 -5.31 5.59 6.92
N PRO A 233 -4.87 6.31 5.88
CA PRO A 233 -4.04 7.50 6.07
C PRO A 233 -4.85 8.58 6.80
N ASN A 234 -4.21 9.29 7.73
CA ASN A 234 -4.88 10.33 8.51
C ASN A 234 -5.33 11.46 7.59
N GLY A 235 -6.61 11.83 7.63
CA GLY A 235 -7.14 12.95 6.83
C GLY A 235 -7.30 12.65 5.33
N SER A 236 -7.30 11.38 4.93
CA SER A 236 -7.49 10.95 3.55
C SER A 236 -8.84 10.22 3.38
N PRO A 237 -9.53 10.36 2.23
CA PRO A 237 -10.71 9.57 1.89
C PRO A 237 -10.38 8.13 1.50
N PHE A 238 -9.11 7.74 1.44
CA PHE A 238 -8.70 6.45 0.90
C PHE A 238 -8.54 5.38 1.99
N VAL A 239 -8.86 4.15 1.60
CA VAL A 239 -8.64 2.93 2.39
C VAL A 239 -7.76 2.01 1.57
N TYR A 240 -6.61 1.63 2.11
CA TYR A 240 -5.74 0.65 1.48
C TYR A 240 -6.12 -0.74 1.98
N SER A 241 -6.16 -1.70 1.08
CA SER A 241 -6.47 -3.10 1.39
C SER A 241 -5.34 -3.97 0.89
N SER A 242 -4.83 -4.86 1.76
CA SER A 242 -3.82 -5.84 1.38
C SER A 242 -4.44 -6.85 0.41
N ILE A 243 -3.82 -7.01 -0.76
CA ILE A 243 -4.23 -7.99 -1.76
C ILE A 243 -3.70 -9.36 -1.39
N ALA A 244 -2.42 -9.42 -1.03
CA ALA A 244 -1.74 -10.64 -0.59
C ALA A 244 -1.23 -10.45 0.83
N ASN A 245 -1.16 -11.55 1.58
CA ASN A 245 -0.62 -11.56 2.94
C ASN A 245 0.90 -11.65 2.97
N HIS A 246 1.51 -12.00 1.85
CA HIS A 246 2.95 -12.20 1.73
C HIS A 246 3.40 -11.96 0.29
N PHE A 247 4.67 -11.57 0.14
CA PHE A 247 5.32 -11.44 -1.16
C PHE A 247 5.37 -12.80 -1.89
N GLY A 248 4.93 -12.83 -3.14
CA GLY A 248 5.04 -14.01 -4.02
C GLY A 248 3.98 -15.10 -3.82
N GLN A 249 3.06 -14.94 -2.88
CA GLN A 249 1.98 -15.91 -2.66
C GLN A 249 0.80 -15.67 -3.61
N VAL A 250 0.32 -16.74 -4.24
CA VAL A 250 -0.95 -16.75 -4.96
C VAL A 250 -2.04 -16.70 -3.91
N ILE A 251 -2.93 -15.72 -4.01
CA ILE A 251 -4.02 -15.60 -3.05
C ILE A 251 -4.99 -16.76 -3.32
N SER A 252 -5.27 -17.59 -2.32
CA SER A 252 -6.34 -18.59 -2.41
C SER A 252 -7.72 -17.91 -2.58
N ASP A 253 -8.68 -18.58 -3.21
CA ASP A 253 -10.05 -18.08 -3.35
C ASP A 253 -10.69 -17.72 -2.01
N ASP A 254 -10.40 -18.48 -0.96
CA ASP A 254 -10.89 -18.21 0.40
C ASP A 254 -10.38 -16.87 0.94
N GLY A 255 -9.10 -16.56 0.70
CA GLY A 255 -8.49 -15.30 1.10
C GLY A 255 -9.06 -14.10 0.35
N ARG A 256 -9.41 -14.28 -0.94
CA ARG A 256 -10.12 -13.26 -1.72
C ARG A 256 -11.52 -13.02 -1.16
N HIS A 257 -12.29 -14.09 -0.98
CA HIS A 257 -13.65 -14.01 -0.46
C HIS A 257 -13.67 -13.34 0.92
N LEU A 258 -12.73 -13.72 1.79
CA LEU A 258 -12.56 -13.11 3.10
C LEU A 258 -12.34 -11.59 3.01
N ARG A 259 -11.36 -11.17 2.21
CA ARG A 259 -11.06 -9.75 2.01
C ARG A 259 -12.30 -9.02 1.49
N ASP A 260 -13.01 -9.61 0.54
CA ASP A 260 -14.18 -8.99 -0.08
C ASP A 260 -15.34 -8.84 0.93
N VAL A 261 -15.57 -9.82 1.81
CA VAL A 261 -16.55 -9.73 2.92
C VAL A 261 -16.20 -8.60 3.88
N VAL A 262 -14.95 -8.53 4.36
CA VAL A 262 -14.52 -7.45 5.26
C VAL A 262 -14.60 -6.09 4.57
N GLN A 263 -14.22 -6.03 3.29
CA GLN A 263 -14.27 -4.82 2.51
C GLN A 263 -15.70 -4.30 2.27
N GLN A 264 -16.68 -5.19 2.16
CA GLN A 264 -18.11 -4.82 2.11
C GLN A 264 -18.65 -4.37 3.47
N ALA A 265 -18.09 -4.87 4.58
CA ALA A 265 -18.49 -4.47 5.93
C ALA A 265 -17.93 -3.10 6.35
N ILE A 266 -16.75 -2.70 5.85
CA ILE A 266 -16.11 -1.42 6.19
C ILE A 266 -17.03 -0.20 5.94
N PRO A 267 -17.62 0.00 4.74
CA PRO A 267 -18.54 1.12 4.52
C PRO A 267 -19.78 1.07 5.42
N LYS A 268 -20.31 -0.13 5.70
CA LYS A 268 -21.45 -0.31 6.60
C LYS A 268 -21.11 0.10 8.03
N ALA A 269 -19.90 -0.22 8.49
CA ALA A 269 -19.42 0.18 9.82
C ALA A 269 -19.31 1.70 10.01
N PHE A 270 -19.04 2.43 8.92
CA PHE A 270 -19.06 3.90 8.90
C PHE A 270 -20.45 4.51 8.68
N SER A 271 -21.38 3.73 8.12
CA SER A 271 -22.70 4.21 7.73
C SER A 271 -23.59 4.45 8.94
N ARG A 272 -24.47 5.44 8.80
CA ARG A 272 -25.54 5.77 9.76
C ARG A 272 -26.86 5.90 9.00
N PRO A 273 -28.02 5.92 9.68
CA PRO A 273 -29.26 6.35 9.03
C PRO A 273 -29.03 7.66 8.26
N SER A 274 -29.55 7.75 7.03
CA SER A 274 -29.36 8.86 6.05
C SER A 274 -27.94 9.16 5.53
N ALA A 275 -26.90 8.49 6.05
CA ALA A 275 -25.51 8.63 5.60
C ALA A 275 -24.89 7.25 5.32
N ARG A 276 -25.08 6.75 4.10
CA ARG A 276 -24.49 5.50 3.64
C ARG A 276 -23.21 5.77 2.86
N TYR A 277 -22.23 4.90 3.02
CA TYR A 277 -20.94 4.99 2.33
C TYR A 277 -20.68 3.75 1.48
N GLN A 278 -19.78 3.90 0.51
CA GLN A 278 -19.25 2.83 -0.32
C GLN A 278 -17.74 2.99 -0.52
N LEU A 279 -17.07 1.91 -0.91
CA LEU A 279 -15.67 1.93 -1.33
C LEU A 279 -15.59 1.82 -2.85
N ALA A 280 -15.31 2.95 -3.50
CA ALA A 280 -15.09 3.03 -4.94
C ALA A 280 -13.67 2.59 -5.32
N SER A 281 -13.52 1.86 -6.43
CA SER A 281 -12.19 1.50 -6.95
C SER A 281 -11.44 2.74 -7.42
N THR A 282 -10.13 2.81 -7.17
CA THR A 282 -9.25 3.84 -7.74
C THR A 282 -8.36 3.30 -8.85
N ASN A 283 -8.42 1.99 -9.14
CA ASN A 283 -7.52 1.28 -10.07
C ASN A 283 -6.02 1.51 -9.79
N PHE A 284 -5.69 1.80 -8.53
CA PHE A 284 -4.34 2.01 -8.06
C PHE A 284 -3.89 0.83 -7.20
N THR A 285 -2.81 0.17 -7.63
CA THR A 285 -2.25 -1.01 -6.99
C THR A 285 -0.72 -0.94 -6.97
N THR A 286 -0.10 -1.08 -5.81
CA THR A 286 1.37 -1.02 -5.68
C THR A 286 1.83 -1.86 -4.48
N LYS A 287 3.12 -2.23 -4.39
CA LYS A 287 3.67 -2.75 -3.13
C LYS A 287 4.24 -1.66 -2.24
N SER A 288 4.57 -0.48 -2.77
CA SER A 288 5.11 0.62 -1.96
C SER A 288 4.02 1.34 -1.18
N LEU A 289 4.07 1.25 0.16
CA LEU A 289 3.23 2.07 1.03
C LEU A 289 3.53 3.57 0.89
N ASP A 290 4.78 3.94 0.60
CA ASP A 290 5.16 5.34 0.39
C ASP A 290 4.55 5.87 -0.91
N ALA A 291 4.54 5.06 -1.98
CA ALA A 291 3.81 5.40 -3.20
C ALA A 291 2.31 5.56 -2.92
N LEU A 292 1.70 4.67 -2.14
CA LEU A 292 0.31 4.85 -1.73
C LEU A 292 0.09 6.17 -0.99
N LEU A 293 0.95 6.55 -0.05
CA LEU A 293 0.83 7.83 0.66
C LEU A 293 1.06 9.04 -0.25
N ALA A 294 1.95 8.93 -1.24
CA ALA A 294 2.18 9.99 -2.22
C ALA A 294 0.97 10.19 -3.14
N TYR A 295 0.45 9.11 -3.70
CA TYR A 295 -0.65 9.15 -4.68
C TYR A 295 -2.04 9.15 -4.05
N ARG A 296 -2.22 8.67 -2.81
CA ARG A 296 -3.53 8.47 -2.15
C ARG A 296 -3.50 8.79 -0.64
N GLY A 297 -2.52 9.57 -0.20
CA GLY A 297 -2.44 10.08 1.17
C GLY A 297 -3.10 11.45 1.36
N PRO A 298 -2.91 12.08 2.53
CA PRO A 298 -3.46 13.39 2.85
C PRO A 298 -2.64 14.57 2.28
N GLY A 299 -1.56 14.28 1.56
CA GLY A 299 -0.67 15.30 1.01
C GLY A 299 -1.23 15.98 -0.24
N LYS A 300 -0.66 17.14 -0.58
CA LYS A 300 -0.95 17.89 -1.80
C LYS A 300 -0.60 17.12 -3.09
N SER A 301 0.22 16.07 -2.97
CA SER A 301 0.66 15.22 -4.07
C SER A 301 -0.43 14.35 -4.68
N ASN A 302 -1.53 14.09 -3.97
CA ASN A 302 -2.61 13.18 -4.39
C ASN A 302 -3.26 13.56 -5.74
N ALA A 303 -3.34 14.86 -6.06
CA ALA A 303 -3.98 15.36 -7.29
C ALA A 303 -3.03 16.13 -8.23
N ALA A 304 -1.74 16.23 -7.90
CA ALA A 304 -0.78 17.03 -8.64
C ALA A 304 0.52 16.25 -8.91
N SER A 305 0.41 14.99 -9.35
CA SER A 305 1.58 14.16 -9.68
C SER A 305 2.15 14.46 -11.07
N GLY A 306 3.32 13.93 -11.41
CA GLY A 306 3.96 14.17 -12.72
C GLY A 306 4.43 15.63 -12.85
N GLY A 307 4.30 16.20 -14.05
CA GLY A 307 4.66 17.60 -14.33
C GLY A 307 3.89 18.63 -13.48
N TRP A 308 2.73 18.25 -12.93
CA TRP A 308 1.95 19.09 -12.02
C TRP A 308 2.55 19.20 -10.61
N SER A 309 3.60 18.44 -10.30
CA SER A 309 4.18 18.44 -8.96
C SER A 309 4.80 19.77 -8.55
N ILE A 310 5.06 20.65 -9.51
CA ILE A 310 5.45 22.06 -9.27
C ILE A 310 4.43 22.83 -8.43
N PHE A 311 3.16 22.40 -8.42
CA PHE A 311 2.09 23.03 -7.63
C PHE A 311 1.95 22.44 -6.22
N GLN A 312 2.68 21.36 -5.90
CA GLN A 312 2.68 20.78 -4.55
C GLN A 312 3.43 21.68 -3.56
N ASP A 313 4.58 22.17 -4.01
CA ASP A 313 5.44 23.08 -3.26
C ASP A 313 5.11 24.51 -3.68
N HIS A 314 4.86 25.42 -2.74
CA HIS A 314 4.60 26.84 -3.00
C HIS A 314 5.82 27.60 -3.58
N ASN A 315 6.77 26.89 -4.16
CA ASN A 315 8.04 27.42 -4.66
C ASN A 315 7.85 28.42 -5.82
N PHE A 316 6.71 28.33 -6.53
CA PHE A 316 6.39 29.27 -7.61
C PHE A 316 5.61 30.51 -7.14
N SER A 317 4.86 30.40 -6.04
CA SER A 317 4.03 31.51 -5.54
C SER A 317 4.74 32.17 -4.37
N GLN A 318 5.45 33.27 -4.64
CA GLN A 318 5.83 34.20 -3.57
C GLN A 318 4.55 34.71 -2.90
N ASN A 319 4.58 34.84 -1.57
CA ASN A 319 3.45 35.40 -0.84
C ASN A 319 3.19 36.81 -1.41
N ALA A 320 1.93 37.16 -1.68
CA ALA A 320 1.56 38.44 -2.29
C ALA A 320 1.99 39.66 -1.45
N LEU A 321 2.42 39.45 -0.19
CA LEU A 321 2.95 40.47 0.71
C LEU A 321 4.49 40.50 0.76
N ASP A 322 5.18 39.59 0.06
CA ASP A 322 6.65 39.48 0.00
C ASP A 322 7.25 40.35 -1.11
N PHE A 323 6.77 41.60 -1.24
CA PHE A 323 7.17 42.52 -2.31
C PHE A 323 8.52 43.20 -2.08
N ILE A 324 9.18 43.00 -0.93
CA ILE A 324 10.29 43.88 -0.50
C ILE A 324 11.68 43.34 -0.90
N THR A 325 11.82 42.13 -1.44
CA THR A 325 13.17 41.58 -1.74
C THR A 325 13.39 41.01 -3.15
N SER A 326 12.38 40.92 -4.01
CA SER A 326 12.51 40.22 -5.30
C SER A 326 12.97 41.06 -6.50
N GLN A 327 13.38 42.32 -6.31
CA GLN A 327 14.18 43.03 -7.34
C GLN A 327 15.66 42.59 -7.34
N LYS A 328 15.91 41.29 -7.37
CA LYS A 328 17.17 40.67 -7.80
C LYS A 328 17.02 39.15 -7.77
N ASP A 329 16.56 38.56 -8.86
CA ASP A 329 17.19 37.37 -9.45
C ASP A 329 16.40 36.90 -10.67
N ASP A 330 16.70 37.53 -11.81
CA ASP A 330 16.45 36.96 -13.13
C ASP A 330 17.58 35.95 -13.49
N SER A 331 18.05 35.20 -12.49
CA SER A 331 19.12 34.22 -12.62
C SER A 331 18.53 32.81 -12.59
N ARG A 332 18.50 32.20 -13.79
CA ARG A 332 18.25 30.78 -14.04
C ARG A 332 18.84 29.91 -12.91
N PRO A 333 18.12 28.90 -12.38
CA PRO A 333 18.66 28.08 -11.31
C PRO A 333 19.82 27.23 -11.84
N LYS A 334 21.05 27.59 -11.45
CA LYS A 334 22.19 26.66 -11.50
C LYS A 334 22.08 25.74 -10.29
N ALA A 335 21.97 24.44 -10.54
CA ALA A 335 22.14 23.42 -9.53
C ALA A 335 23.49 23.59 -8.82
N SER A 336 23.46 23.82 -7.51
CA SER A 336 24.65 23.89 -6.67
C SER A 336 25.00 22.49 -6.16
N HIS A 337 26.22 22.05 -6.48
CA HIS A 337 26.89 20.96 -5.78
C HIS A 337 28.13 21.51 -5.09
N GLY A 338 28.13 21.39 -3.76
CA GLY A 338 29.27 20.89 -2.99
C GLY A 338 30.49 21.78 -2.85
N GLY A 339 30.52 22.53 -1.75
CA GLY A 339 31.59 22.46 -0.74
C GLY A 339 32.94 23.09 -1.07
N LYS A 340 33.28 24.17 -0.34
CA LYS A 340 34.68 24.39 0.03
C LYS A 340 34.78 25.11 1.37
N ASP A 341 35.18 24.36 2.38
CA ASP A 341 35.73 24.91 3.60
C ASP A 341 37.15 25.44 3.38
N THR A 342 37.42 26.43 4.21
CA THR A 342 38.57 27.34 4.30
C THR A 342 39.97 26.71 4.34
N THR A 343 40.96 27.38 3.73
CA THR A 343 42.11 28.06 4.39
C THR A 343 43.32 28.23 3.45
N GLY A 344 43.90 29.44 3.48
CA GLY A 344 45.35 29.64 3.71
C GLY A 344 46.38 29.44 2.60
N ALA A 345 47.00 30.57 2.24
CA ALA A 345 48.40 30.78 1.84
C ALA A 345 48.87 30.33 0.43
N GLY A 346 49.60 31.24 -0.21
CA GLY A 346 49.93 31.19 -1.62
C GLY A 346 51.23 30.47 -1.98
N ALA A 347 51.36 30.18 -3.27
CA ALA A 347 52.63 30.02 -3.98
C ALA A 347 52.37 30.21 -5.49
N LYS A 348 53.18 31.05 -6.13
CA LYS A 348 53.21 31.21 -7.59
C LYS A 348 53.71 29.92 -8.24
N ALA A 349 53.08 29.45 -9.32
CA ALA A 349 53.62 28.40 -10.19
C ALA A 349 53.49 28.82 -11.67
N GLY A 350 54.59 28.64 -12.40
CA GLY A 350 54.84 29.15 -13.76
C GLY A 350 54.17 28.38 -14.91
N PRO A 351 54.56 28.68 -16.16
CA PRO A 351 53.83 28.25 -17.35
C PRO A 351 54.24 26.83 -17.75
N GLY A 352 53.29 25.89 -17.69
CA GLY A 352 53.50 24.50 -18.10
C GLY A 352 52.22 23.82 -18.57
N ARG A 353 52.11 23.70 -19.90
CA ARG A 353 51.30 22.78 -20.73
C ARG A 353 50.03 22.14 -20.09
N PRO A 354 48.81 22.45 -20.60
CA PRO A 354 47.59 21.83 -20.09
C PRO A 354 47.52 20.36 -20.49
N LYS A 355 47.40 19.50 -19.48
CA LYS A 355 47.00 18.10 -19.59
C LYS A 355 45.50 18.10 -19.96
N ARG A 356 45.14 17.60 -21.15
CA ARG A 356 43.73 17.45 -21.57
C ARG A 356 43.02 16.54 -20.57
N THR A 357 42.19 17.10 -19.71
CA THR A 357 41.06 16.39 -19.11
C THR A 357 40.07 16.09 -20.24
N LEU A 358 39.74 14.81 -20.40
CA LEU A 358 38.57 14.39 -21.17
C LEU A 358 37.34 14.86 -20.40
N ASP A 359 36.96 16.12 -20.59
CA ASP A 359 35.62 16.57 -20.24
C ASP A 359 34.68 16.05 -21.33
N ASP A 360 33.88 15.03 -20.99
CA ASP A 360 32.64 14.70 -21.69
C ASP A 360 31.75 15.96 -21.68
N LYS A 361 31.91 16.81 -22.70
CA LYS A 361 31.00 17.93 -22.93
C LYS A 361 29.65 17.32 -23.30
N GLU A 362 28.79 17.21 -22.30
CA GLU A 362 27.38 16.92 -22.46
C GLU A 362 26.82 17.76 -23.62
N THR A 363 26.25 17.09 -24.62
CA THR A 363 25.76 17.76 -25.83
C THR A 363 24.59 18.68 -25.47
N SER A 364 24.46 19.82 -26.18
CA SER A 364 23.34 20.75 -25.97
C SER A 364 21.98 20.07 -26.08
N GLU A 365 21.89 19.04 -26.93
CA GLU A 365 20.71 18.19 -27.08
C GLU A 365 20.43 17.33 -25.85
N ALA A 366 21.44 16.70 -25.26
CA ALA A 366 21.27 15.92 -24.02
C ALA A 366 20.77 16.82 -22.88
N LYS A 367 21.28 18.05 -22.80
CA LYS A 367 20.80 19.05 -21.85
C LYS A 367 19.32 19.40 -22.10
N ARG A 368 18.93 19.67 -23.37
CA ARG A 368 17.53 19.95 -23.73
C ARG A 368 16.62 18.78 -23.35
N ARG A 369 17.03 17.53 -23.61
CA ARG A 369 16.25 16.32 -23.26
C ARG A 369 16.04 16.21 -21.74
N ARG A 370 17.07 16.51 -20.94
CA ARG A 370 16.96 16.56 -19.47
C ARG A 370 16.01 17.66 -18.99
N GLU A 371 16.06 18.84 -19.60
CA GLU A 371 15.13 19.94 -19.30
C GLU A 371 13.68 19.58 -19.65
N VAL A 372 13.46 18.93 -20.81
CA VAL A 372 12.14 18.40 -21.20
C VAL A 372 11.65 17.33 -20.22
N ALA A 373 12.51 16.38 -19.85
CA ALA A 373 12.17 15.36 -18.85
C ALA A 373 11.81 15.99 -17.50
N ALA A 374 12.59 16.96 -17.02
CA ALA A 374 12.30 17.68 -15.79
C ALA A 374 10.96 18.45 -15.86
N GLY A 375 10.62 19.05 -17.00
CA GLY A 375 9.33 19.72 -17.19
C GLY A 375 8.15 18.74 -17.23
N ARG A 376 8.31 17.58 -17.87
CA ARG A 376 7.25 16.56 -18.00
C ARG A 376 6.97 15.79 -16.72
N PHE A 377 8.01 15.45 -15.95
CA PHE A 377 7.90 14.64 -14.74
C PHE A 377 7.95 15.47 -13.45
N GLY A 378 8.33 16.75 -13.53
CA GLY A 378 8.48 17.62 -12.37
C GLY A 378 9.48 17.08 -11.36
N SER A 379 9.09 17.11 -10.09
CA SER A 379 9.82 16.50 -8.96
C SER A 379 9.58 15.00 -8.80
N SER A 380 8.67 14.40 -9.58
CA SER A 380 8.36 12.97 -9.52
C SER A 380 9.26 12.12 -10.42
N ALA A 381 9.12 10.79 -10.31
CA ALA A 381 9.81 9.82 -11.16
C ALA A 381 11.34 9.93 -11.07
N GLN A 382 11.86 10.25 -9.89
CA GLN A 382 13.30 10.30 -9.65
C GLN A 382 13.79 8.90 -9.26
N PRO A 383 15.03 8.53 -9.61
CA PRO A 383 15.61 7.29 -9.10
C PRO A 383 15.59 7.27 -7.57
N ASN A 384 15.01 6.22 -6.99
CA ASN A 384 14.94 5.98 -5.54
C ASN A 384 14.12 7.02 -4.73
N ASP A 385 13.11 7.65 -5.32
CA ASP A 385 12.18 8.55 -4.60
C ASP A 385 11.19 7.84 -3.64
N GLY A 386 11.21 6.50 -3.60
CA GLY A 386 10.28 5.69 -2.80
C GLY A 386 8.87 5.58 -3.38
N GLN A 387 8.57 6.31 -4.46
CA GLN A 387 7.26 6.36 -5.12
C GLN A 387 7.16 5.40 -6.31
N GLY A 388 8.06 4.43 -6.38
CA GLY A 388 8.14 3.44 -7.44
C GLY A 388 6.84 2.67 -7.65
N LEU A 389 6.36 2.68 -8.90
CA LEU A 389 5.28 1.82 -9.36
C LEU A 389 5.87 0.70 -10.21
N GLU A 390 5.53 -0.54 -9.85
CA GLU A 390 6.12 -1.72 -10.47
C GLU A 390 5.50 -2.09 -11.81
N ARG A 391 4.22 -1.74 -11.98
CA ARG A 391 3.43 -2.12 -13.16
C ARG A 391 2.39 -1.06 -13.46
N VAL A 392 2.32 -0.67 -14.73
CA VAL A 392 1.29 0.22 -15.26
C VAL A 392 0.73 -0.43 -16.53
N GLU A 393 -0.59 -0.51 -16.63
CA GLU A 393 -1.28 -1.14 -17.75
C GLU A 393 -2.32 -0.18 -18.33
N VAL A 394 -2.23 0.06 -19.64
CA VAL A 394 -3.06 1.04 -20.33
C VAL A 394 -3.64 0.41 -21.59
N ARG A 395 -4.95 0.55 -21.79
CA ARG A 395 -5.64 0.26 -23.06
C ARG A 395 -5.87 1.57 -23.81
N ILE A 396 -5.68 1.58 -25.11
CA ILE A 396 -5.98 2.73 -25.97
C ILE A 396 -7.38 2.55 -26.55
N ASP A 397 -8.27 3.48 -26.25
CA ASP A 397 -9.63 3.59 -26.81
C ASP A 397 -9.81 4.87 -27.64
N ASP A 398 -8.70 5.53 -27.99
CA ASP A 398 -8.71 6.66 -28.91
C ASP A 398 -8.96 6.16 -30.34
N PRO A 399 -9.85 6.84 -31.11
CA PRO A 399 -9.98 6.60 -32.54
C PRO A 399 -8.63 6.73 -33.23
N PHE A 400 -8.34 5.79 -34.13
CA PHE A 400 -7.14 5.90 -34.95
C PHE A 400 -7.27 7.14 -35.85
N PRO A 401 -6.25 8.00 -35.92
CA PRO A 401 -6.33 9.19 -36.74
C PRO A 401 -6.56 8.80 -38.21
N HIS A 402 -7.56 9.40 -38.85
CA HIS A 402 -7.72 9.29 -40.29
C HIS A 402 -6.46 9.82 -40.96
N VAL A 403 -5.69 8.92 -41.57
CA VAL A 403 -4.62 9.31 -42.47
C VAL A 403 -5.32 9.75 -43.76
N PRO A 404 -5.31 11.04 -44.15
CA PRO A 404 -5.90 11.44 -45.41
C PRO A 404 -5.08 10.76 -46.52
N THR A 405 -5.64 9.73 -47.13
CA THR A 405 -5.06 9.10 -48.30
C THR A 405 -5.02 10.17 -49.39
N LEU A 406 -3.82 10.59 -49.79
CA LEU A 406 -3.59 11.50 -50.93
C LEU A 406 -3.88 10.82 -52.29
N THR A 407 -4.87 9.94 -52.36
CA THR A 407 -5.31 9.24 -53.57
C THR A 407 -6.79 8.87 -53.43
N GLU A 408 -7.67 9.82 -53.75
CA GLU A 408 -8.98 9.48 -54.29
C GLU A 408 -8.75 8.87 -55.69
N GLN A 409 -8.50 7.57 -55.75
CA GLN A 409 -8.78 6.70 -56.91
C GLN A 409 -8.29 5.28 -56.63
N ALA A 410 -9.15 4.49 -56.01
CA ALA A 410 -9.31 3.07 -56.31
C ALA A 410 -10.60 2.60 -55.65
N ASP A 411 -11.69 2.72 -56.39
CA ASP A 411 -12.88 1.89 -56.19
C ASP A 411 -12.40 0.45 -56.43
N GLY A 412 -12.15 -0.25 -55.34
CA GLY A 412 -11.47 -1.55 -55.32
C GLY A 412 -12.14 -2.42 -54.28
N ASP A 413 -13.21 -3.07 -54.73
CA ASP A 413 -13.88 -4.22 -54.13
C ASP A 413 -12.98 -5.04 -53.20
N ALA A 414 -13.12 -4.82 -51.89
CA ALA A 414 -12.52 -5.63 -50.83
C ALA A 414 -13.62 -6.25 -49.97
N SER A 415 -14.65 -6.79 -50.63
CA SER A 415 -15.70 -7.58 -50.01
C SER A 415 -15.25 -9.03 -49.73
N HIS A 416 -14.04 -9.30 -49.23
CA HIS A 416 -13.65 -10.66 -48.82
C HIS A 416 -12.38 -10.71 -47.97
N ILE A 417 -12.44 -10.23 -46.72
CA ILE A 417 -11.58 -10.78 -45.65
C ILE A 417 -12.50 -11.19 -44.51
N SER A 418 -13.01 -12.41 -44.68
CA SER A 418 -13.50 -13.35 -43.68
C SER A 418 -13.70 -12.81 -42.26
N ASP A 419 -14.96 -12.89 -41.82
CA ASP A 419 -15.39 -13.26 -40.48
C ASP A 419 -14.46 -14.30 -39.84
N GLN A 420 -13.37 -13.86 -39.23
CA GLN A 420 -12.76 -14.58 -38.14
C GLN A 420 -13.42 -14.01 -36.89
N SER A 421 -14.57 -14.60 -36.56
CA SER A 421 -15.04 -14.66 -35.18
C SER A 421 -13.88 -15.22 -34.36
N THR A 422 -13.12 -14.32 -33.74
CA THR A 422 -12.09 -14.70 -32.78
C THR A 422 -12.83 -15.39 -31.65
N SER A 423 -12.74 -16.72 -31.66
CA SER A 423 -13.22 -17.63 -30.63
C SER A 423 -12.77 -17.11 -29.25
N HIS A 424 -13.62 -16.31 -28.61
CA HIS A 424 -13.45 -15.82 -27.24
C HIS A 424 -13.88 -16.91 -26.24
N ASN A 425 -13.38 -18.13 -26.43
CA ASN A 425 -13.36 -19.15 -25.37
C ASN A 425 -12.01 -19.13 -24.64
N ARG A 426 -11.55 -17.94 -24.22
CA ARG A 426 -10.54 -17.88 -23.15
C ARG A 426 -11.26 -18.17 -21.84
N ARG A 427 -11.14 -19.41 -21.35
CA ARG A 427 -11.52 -19.84 -19.99
C ARG A 427 -10.64 -19.14 -18.94
N GLY A 428 -10.74 -17.82 -18.87
CA GLY A 428 -9.99 -16.97 -17.94
C GLY A 428 -10.87 -15.80 -17.52
N ARG A 429 -10.67 -15.33 -16.29
CA ARG A 429 -11.39 -14.18 -15.74
C ARG A 429 -11.20 -12.94 -16.65
N PRO A 430 -12.26 -12.19 -16.98
CA PRO A 430 -12.13 -10.95 -17.75
C PRO A 430 -11.13 -9.99 -17.11
N SER A 431 -10.26 -9.38 -17.92
CA SER A 431 -9.34 -8.35 -17.46
C SER A 431 -10.12 -7.12 -16.98
N LEU A 432 -9.56 -6.40 -16.01
CA LEU A 432 -10.09 -5.11 -15.60
C LEU A 432 -10.12 -4.12 -16.79
N LEU A 433 -9.34 -4.34 -17.84
CA LEU A 433 -9.32 -3.50 -19.04
C LEU A 433 -10.19 -3.98 -20.19
N ASP A 434 -10.85 -5.15 -20.10
CA ASP A 434 -11.69 -5.63 -21.21
C ASP A 434 -12.92 -4.72 -21.40
N ARG A 435 -13.31 -4.45 -22.66
CA ARG A 435 -14.51 -3.67 -23.00
C ARG A 435 -15.76 -4.26 -22.34
N SER A 436 -16.64 -3.41 -21.82
CA SER A 436 -18.01 -3.85 -21.51
C SER A 436 -18.78 -4.12 -22.80
N LEU A 437 -19.91 -4.81 -22.71
CA LEU A 437 -20.80 -5.01 -23.88
C LEU A 437 -21.27 -3.66 -24.42
N ASP A 438 -21.68 -2.74 -23.54
CA ASP A 438 -22.08 -1.38 -23.90
C ASP A 438 -20.97 -0.62 -24.64
N GLU A 439 -19.70 -0.75 -24.23
CA GLU A 439 -18.55 -0.14 -24.91
C GLU A 439 -18.33 -0.75 -26.30
N ILE A 440 -18.59 -2.05 -26.47
CA ILE A 440 -18.46 -2.72 -27.78
C ILE A 440 -19.56 -2.21 -28.72
N GLU A 441 -20.81 -2.14 -28.24
CA GLU A 441 -21.94 -1.61 -29.01
C GLU A 441 -21.73 -0.13 -29.42
N GLU A 442 -21.19 0.72 -28.53
CA GLU A 442 -20.86 2.11 -28.83
C GLU A 442 -19.80 2.21 -29.95
N LEU A 443 -18.82 1.31 -29.96
CA LEU A 443 -17.76 1.28 -30.97
C LEU A 443 -18.24 0.74 -32.32
N GLU A 444 -19.14 -0.23 -32.34
CA GLU A 444 -19.75 -0.75 -33.57
C GLU A 444 -20.64 0.30 -34.26
N GLY A 445 -21.20 1.25 -33.50
CA GLY A 445 -21.98 2.38 -34.03
C GLY A 445 -21.17 3.62 -34.42
N GLY A 446 -19.84 3.62 -34.23
CA GLY A 446 -18.98 4.78 -34.51
C GLY A 446 -18.37 4.77 -35.91
N ASP A 447 -18.28 5.94 -36.55
CA ASP A 447 -17.66 6.10 -37.88
C ASP A 447 -16.12 5.93 -37.86
N ALA A 448 -15.48 5.98 -36.69
CA ALA A 448 -14.03 5.95 -36.57
C ALA A 448 -13.53 4.65 -35.93
N TRP A 449 -12.58 3.98 -36.60
CA TRP A 449 -11.99 2.73 -36.11
C TRP A 449 -11.15 2.96 -34.84
N VAL A 450 -11.41 2.17 -33.80
CA VAL A 450 -10.67 2.20 -32.53
C VAL A 450 -9.82 0.92 -32.38
N PRO A 451 -8.48 1.02 -32.31
CA PRO A 451 -7.62 -0.14 -32.12
C PRO A 451 -7.82 -0.79 -30.75
N ASP A 452 -7.58 -2.10 -30.61
CA ASP A 452 -7.37 -2.74 -29.29
C ASP A 452 -5.87 -2.87 -29.03
N VAL A 453 -5.27 -1.77 -28.58
CA VAL A 453 -3.85 -1.73 -28.19
C VAL A 453 -3.74 -1.67 -26.68
N ARG A 454 -2.98 -2.62 -26.12
CA ARG A 454 -2.67 -2.68 -24.68
C ARG A 454 -1.19 -2.54 -24.47
N VAL A 455 -0.82 -1.57 -23.65
CA VAL A 455 0.57 -1.28 -23.27
C VAL A 455 0.76 -1.64 -21.81
N VAL A 456 1.73 -2.51 -21.53
CA VAL A 456 2.09 -2.93 -20.17
C VAL A 456 3.53 -2.51 -19.91
N PHE A 457 3.73 -1.63 -18.93
CA PHE A 457 5.05 -1.32 -18.39
C PHE A 457 5.28 -2.13 -17.11
N GLN A 458 6.47 -2.69 -16.95
CA GLN A 458 6.88 -3.39 -15.75
C GLN A 458 8.33 -3.07 -15.38
N GLY A 459 8.60 -2.86 -14.10
CA GLY A 459 9.93 -2.55 -13.58
C GLY A 459 9.92 -2.37 -12.06
N SER A 460 11.01 -1.86 -11.48
CA SER A 460 11.03 -1.42 -10.07
C SER A 460 10.36 -0.07 -9.90
N HIS A 461 10.58 0.84 -10.86
CA HIS A 461 9.93 2.13 -10.94
C HIS A 461 9.69 2.49 -12.42
N VAL A 462 8.46 2.25 -12.90
CA VAL A 462 8.08 2.46 -14.31
C VAL A 462 8.37 3.89 -14.77
N PHE A 463 7.85 4.91 -14.08
CA PHE A 463 7.99 6.29 -14.54
C PHE A 463 9.43 6.83 -14.47
N ALA A 464 10.23 6.42 -13.48
CA ALA A 464 11.66 6.77 -13.47
C ALA A 464 12.40 6.14 -14.66
N GLY A 465 12.03 4.91 -15.05
CA GLY A 465 12.52 4.28 -16.27
C GLY A 465 12.12 5.04 -17.54
N VAL A 466 10.84 5.42 -17.67
CA VAL A 466 10.37 6.22 -18.82
C VAL A 466 11.08 7.57 -18.89
N ARG A 467 11.24 8.25 -17.75
CA ARG A 467 12.01 9.50 -17.66
C ARG A 467 13.44 9.31 -18.14
N GLN A 468 14.12 8.25 -17.71
CA GLN A 468 15.48 7.94 -18.14
C GLN A 468 15.56 7.71 -19.66
N LEU A 469 14.56 7.05 -20.26
CA LEU A 469 14.49 6.86 -21.71
C LEU A 469 14.31 8.20 -22.46
N VAL A 470 13.58 9.16 -21.89
CA VAL A 470 13.46 10.53 -22.43
C VAL A 470 14.80 11.26 -22.35
N GLU A 471 15.48 11.20 -21.20
CA GLU A 471 16.79 11.83 -21.00
C GLU A 471 17.86 11.26 -21.96
N GLN A 472 17.78 9.97 -22.28
CA GLN A 472 18.65 9.31 -23.26
C GLN A 472 18.27 9.61 -24.72
N GLY A 473 17.08 10.16 -24.98
CA GLY A 473 16.57 10.44 -26.32
C GLY A 473 16.01 9.24 -27.07
N ILE A 474 15.71 8.15 -26.36
CA ILE A 474 15.00 6.98 -26.92
C ILE A 474 13.52 7.30 -27.10
N VAL A 475 12.95 8.07 -26.16
CA VAL A 475 11.57 8.56 -26.21
C VAL A 475 11.58 10.08 -26.42
N ASP A 476 10.82 10.56 -27.40
CA ASP A 476 10.61 12.00 -27.61
C ASP A 476 9.67 12.56 -26.53
N GLY A 477 10.24 13.20 -25.51
CA GLY A 477 9.50 13.78 -24.40
C GLY A 477 8.54 14.90 -24.81
N GLU A 478 8.74 15.56 -25.96
CA GLU A 478 7.83 16.62 -26.44
C GLU A 478 6.54 16.03 -27.01
N LYS A 479 6.60 14.83 -27.61
CA LYS A 479 5.43 14.12 -28.15
C LYS A 479 4.84 13.08 -27.22
N MET A 480 5.54 12.75 -26.13
CA MET A 480 5.08 11.77 -25.14
C MET A 480 3.75 12.22 -24.49
N PRO A 481 2.72 11.35 -24.45
CA PRO A 481 1.44 11.71 -23.85
C PRO A 481 1.52 11.83 -22.32
N GLY A 482 0.63 12.63 -21.74
CA GLY A 482 0.63 12.95 -20.31
C GLY A 482 0.47 11.72 -19.41
N TRP A 483 -0.34 10.73 -19.79
CA TRP A 483 -0.54 9.51 -19.02
C TRP A 483 0.75 8.68 -18.80
N MET A 484 1.77 8.84 -19.66
CA MET A 484 3.08 8.19 -19.49
C MET A 484 3.96 8.87 -18.43
N THR A 485 3.57 10.03 -17.91
CA THR A 485 4.30 10.76 -16.86
C THR A 485 3.92 10.35 -15.44
N GLY A 486 2.84 9.58 -15.29
CA GLY A 486 2.28 9.22 -13.98
C GLY A 486 1.36 10.26 -13.36
N GLU A 487 1.05 11.36 -14.07
CA GLU A 487 0.16 12.43 -13.59
C GLU A 487 -1.22 11.92 -13.13
N ALA A 488 -1.74 10.89 -13.79
CA ALA A 488 -3.05 10.35 -13.51
C ALA A 488 -3.11 9.45 -12.27
N GLY A 489 -1.99 9.13 -11.63
CA GLY A 489 -1.97 8.38 -10.37
C GLY A 489 -2.76 7.07 -10.40
N VAL A 490 -2.84 6.38 -11.54
CA VAL A 490 -3.49 5.08 -11.70
C VAL A 490 -2.47 4.06 -12.20
N THR A 491 -2.69 2.80 -11.84
CA THR A 491 -1.87 1.68 -12.37
C THR A 491 -2.54 0.92 -13.49
N ILE A 492 -3.86 1.08 -13.64
CA ILE A 492 -4.66 0.42 -14.68
C ILE A 492 -5.71 1.43 -15.18
N GLY A 493 -5.79 1.65 -16.48
CA GLY A 493 -6.81 2.51 -17.09
C GLY A 493 -6.92 2.38 -18.60
N ALA A 494 -7.95 3.02 -19.16
CA ALA A 494 -8.14 3.13 -20.60
C ALA A 494 -7.99 4.58 -21.04
N VAL A 495 -7.37 4.85 -22.18
CA VAL A 495 -7.18 6.22 -22.70
C VAL A 495 -8.25 6.52 -23.73
N LYS A 496 -9.07 7.54 -23.48
CA LYS A 496 -10.09 8.06 -24.40
C LYS A 496 -9.96 9.58 -24.42
N GLU A 497 -9.91 10.15 -25.62
CA GLU A 497 -9.57 11.54 -25.93
C GLU A 497 -8.22 11.98 -25.34
N GLY A 498 -7.20 11.11 -25.43
CA GLY A 498 -5.85 11.39 -24.91
C GLY A 498 -5.76 11.48 -23.38
N ARG A 499 -6.84 11.21 -22.65
CA ARG A 499 -6.90 11.18 -21.18
C ARG A 499 -7.21 9.79 -20.67
N ILE A 500 -6.55 9.40 -19.58
CA ILE A 500 -6.83 8.13 -18.94
C ILE A 500 -8.11 8.21 -18.11
N ARG A 501 -9.00 7.24 -18.34
CA ARG A 501 -10.29 7.03 -17.69
C ARG A 501 -10.28 5.68 -16.98
N THR A 502 -11.13 5.56 -15.96
CA THR A 502 -11.44 4.27 -15.34
C THR A 502 -12.73 3.71 -15.94
N LYS A 503 -12.99 2.41 -15.78
CA LYS A 503 -14.25 1.77 -16.20
C LYS A 503 -15.52 2.44 -15.67
N THR A 504 -15.44 3.17 -14.55
CA THR A 504 -16.57 3.90 -13.97
C THR A 504 -16.66 5.36 -14.48
N GLY A 505 -16.00 5.68 -15.60
CA GLY A 505 -15.99 7.01 -16.22
C GLY A 505 -14.86 7.91 -15.69
N GLN A 506 -14.97 8.38 -14.44
CA GLN A 506 -13.99 9.28 -13.82
C GLN A 506 -13.06 8.56 -12.83
N ILE A 507 -11.85 9.06 -12.63
CA ILE A 507 -10.94 8.60 -11.56
C ILE A 507 -11.43 9.23 -10.25
N PRO A 508 -11.92 8.46 -9.26
CA PRO A 508 -12.40 9.06 -8.03
C PRO A 508 -11.25 9.70 -7.24
N GLY A 509 -11.20 11.04 -7.22
CA GLY A 509 -10.23 11.80 -6.41
C GLY A 509 -9.09 12.45 -7.19
N ILE A 510 -9.24 12.57 -8.51
CA ILE A 510 -8.44 13.44 -9.38
C ILE A 510 -9.38 14.46 -10.01
#